data_AF-A0A349NAS7-F1
#
_entry.id   AF-A0A349NAS7-F1
#
_cell.length_a   1.000
_cell.length_b   1.000
_cell.length_c   1.000
_cell.angle_alpha   90.00
_cell.angle_beta   90.00
_cell.angle_gamma   90.00
#
_symmetry.space_group_name_H-M   'P 1'
#
loop_
_entity.id
_entity.type
_entity.pdbx_description
1 polymer ?
#
loop_
_entity_poly.entity_id
_entity_poly.type
_entity_poly.pdbx_seq_one_letter_code
_entity_poly.pdbx_strand_id
1 'polypeptide(L)'
;RSFVKENKPSYIECENWVVQNGDTSQPGIAKLNRQITQYHHNDNTRTEILAAAGLEDSAAIADAPNLNNLDDWTAFHKEVLSS
;
A
#
# COMPACT_ATOMS: atom_id res chain seq x y z
N ARG A 1 16.06 -3.83 -3.37
CA ARG A 1 15.10 -4.62 -4.20
C ARG A 1 15.63 -6.04 -4.50
N SER A 2 16.94 -6.26 -4.70
CA SER A 2 17.50 -7.58 -5.03
C SER A 2 17.27 -8.68 -3.98
N PHE A 3 17.41 -8.36 -2.69
CA PHE A 3 17.27 -9.35 -1.60
C PHE A 3 15.98 -10.18 -1.67
N VAL A 4 14.81 -9.52 -1.74
CA VAL A 4 13.50 -10.22 -1.77
C VAL A 4 13.36 -11.10 -3.01
N LYS A 5 13.80 -10.61 -4.18
CA LYS A 5 13.70 -11.35 -5.44
C LYS A 5 14.57 -12.61 -5.45
N GLU A 6 15.78 -12.50 -4.91
CA GLU A 6 16.78 -13.57 -4.95
C GLU A 6 16.57 -14.60 -3.84
N ASN A 7 16.19 -14.16 -2.64
CA ASN A 7 16.16 -15.00 -1.45
C ASN A 7 14.76 -15.52 -1.11
N LYS A 8 13.70 -14.89 -1.63
CA LYS A 8 12.30 -15.22 -1.31
C LYS A 8 12.09 -15.45 0.21
N PRO A 9 12.51 -14.49 1.04
CA PRO A 9 12.54 -14.68 2.49
C PRO A 9 11.13 -14.90 3.02
N SER A 10 11.01 -15.67 4.10
CA SER A 10 9.86 -15.59 5.00
C SER A 10 9.72 -14.18 5.57
N TYR A 11 8.55 -13.88 6.15
CA TYR A 11 8.30 -12.57 6.77
C TYR A 11 9.38 -12.21 7.81
N ILE A 12 9.74 -13.15 8.69
CA ILE A 12 10.74 -12.90 9.74
C ILE A 12 12.15 -12.70 9.18
N GLU A 13 12.53 -13.43 8.13
CA GLU A 13 13.81 -13.20 7.45
C GLU A 13 13.87 -11.82 6.79
N CYS A 14 12.74 -11.35 6.25
CA CYS A 14 12.62 -9.99 5.71
C CYS A 14 12.75 -8.93 6.82
N GLU A 15 12.03 -9.08 7.94
CA GLU A 15 12.13 -8.18 9.09
C GLU A 15 13.56 -8.07 9.62
N ASN A 16 14.25 -9.22 9.78
CA ASN A 16 15.65 -9.24 10.18
C ASN A 16 16.55 -8.49 9.18
N TRP A 17 16.31 -8.67 7.88
CA TRP A 17 17.04 -7.94 6.85
C TRP A 17 16.77 -6.43 6.91
N VAL A 18 15.52 -6.00 7.16
CA VAL A 18 15.16 -4.59 7.35
C VAL A 18 15.86 -3.98 8.56
N VAL A 19 15.91 -4.68 9.69
CA VAL A 19 16.64 -4.22 10.90
C VAL A 19 18.12 -4.00 10.60
N GLN A 20 18.73 -4.88 9.80
CA GLN A 20 20.15 -4.80 9.45
C GLN A 20 20.49 -3.74 8.40
N ASN A 21 19.55 -3.42 7.49
CA ASN A 21 19.84 -2.63 6.28
C ASN A 21 19.01 -1.34 6.17
N GLY A 22 18.01 -1.15 7.03
CA GLY A 22 17.10 0.00 7.05
C GLY A 22 17.30 0.90 8.27
N ASP A 23 16.62 2.05 8.25
CA ASP A 23 16.49 2.92 9.42
C ASP A 23 15.26 2.49 10.24
N THR A 24 15.50 1.88 11.40
CA THR A 24 14.47 1.46 12.36
C THR A 24 14.38 2.38 13.58
N SER A 25 15.00 3.56 13.52
CA SER A 25 14.92 4.54 14.58
C SER A 25 13.49 5.10 14.69
N GLN A 26 13.05 5.40 15.92
CA GLN A 26 11.74 6.03 16.15
C GLN A 26 11.53 7.31 15.33
N PRO A 27 12.51 8.23 15.20
CA PRO A 27 12.38 9.39 14.33
C PRO A 27 12.27 9.03 12.84
N GLY A 28 13.06 8.06 12.37
CA GLY A 28 13.02 7.59 10.98
C GLY A 28 11.66 7.01 10.62
N ILE A 29 11.14 6.13 11.47
CA ILE A 29 9.80 5.53 11.34
C ILE A 29 8.72 6.61 11.35
N ALA A 30 8.76 7.55 12.30
CA ALA A 30 7.76 8.62 12.39
C ALA A 30 7.79 9.55 11.16
N LYS A 31 8.98 9.83 10.62
CA LYS A 31 9.15 10.60 9.39
C LYS A 31 8.55 9.87 8.19
N LEU A 32 8.86 8.59 8.01
CA LEU A 32 8.33 7.78 6.91
C LEU A 32 6.80 7.66 6.99
N ASN A 33 6.25 7.36 8.18
CA ASN A 33 4.81 7.26 8.38
C ASN A 33 4.09 8.56 8.00
N ARG A 34 4.64 9.72 8.39
CA ARG A 34 4.09 11.02 7.99
C ARG A 34 4.05 11.19 6.47
N GLN A 35 5.12 10.82 5.78
CA GLN A 35 5.19 10.89 4.32
C GLN A 35 4.13 9.98 3.66
N ILE A 36 3.97 8.76 4.17
CA ILE A 36 2.96 7.80 3.67
C ILE A 36 1.54 8.37 3.87
N THR A 37 1.22 8.91 5.05
CA THR A 37 -0.11 9.45 5.34
C THR A 37 -0.45 10.72 4.57
N GLN A 38 0.56 11.41 4.04
CA GLN A 38 0.39 12.63 3.23
C GLN A 38 0.48 12.35 1.73
N TYR A 39 0.71 11.10 1.33
CA TYR A 39 0.75 10.72 -0.06
C TYR A 39 -0.68 10.58 -0.59
N HIS A 40 -1.00 11.36 -1.62
CA HIS A 40 -2.27 11.30 -2.33
C HIS A 40 -2.01 10.85 -3.77
N HIS A 41 -2.89 10.01 -4.30
CA HIS A 41 -2.93 9.73 -5.74
C HIS A 41 -3.37 10.99 -6.50
N ASN A 42 -3.11 11.02 -7.81
CA ASN A 42 -3.73 12.04 -8.65
C ASN A 42 -5.26 11.80 -8.74
N ASP A 43 -6.00 12.84 -9.14
CA ASP A 43 -7.46 12.78 -9.20
C ASP A 43 -7.98 11.65 -10.09
N ASN A 44 -7.35 11.41 -11.25
CA ASN A 44 -7.77 10.36 -12.18
C ASN A 44 -7.68 8.97 -11.54
N THR A 45 -6.54 8.65 -10.92
CA THR A 45 -6.34 7.36 -10.24
C THR A 45 -7.30 7.20 -9.06
N ARG A 46 -7.57 8.26 -8.29
CA ARG A 46 -8.60 8.20 -7.24
C ARG A 46 -9.97 7.85 -7.82
N THR A 47 -10.42 8.59 -8.84
CA THR A 47 -11.74 8.39 -9.43
C THR A 47 -11.88 6.98 -10.03
N GLU A 48 -10.84 6.44 -10.66
CA GLU A 48 -10.82 5.07 -11.19
C GLU A 48 -10.98 4.02 -10.08
N ILE A 49 -10.24 4.14 -8.97
CA ILE A 49 -10.32 3.23 -7.82
C ILE A 49 -11.73 3.28 -7.19
N LEU A 50 -12.28 4.48 -6.98
CA LEU A 50 -13.62 4.64 -6.40
C LEU A 50 -14.69 4.01 -7.29
N ALA A 51 -14.63 4.26 -8.60
CA ALA A 51 -15.56 3.68 -9.56
C ALA A 51 -15.45 2.14 -9.60
N ALA A 52 -14.24 1.59 -9.57
CA ALA A 52 -14.03 0.14 -9.53
C ALA A 52 -14.62 -0.50 -8.26
N ALA A 53 -14.52 0.18 -7.13
CA ALA A 53 -15.11 -0.23 -5.86
C ALA A 53 -16.64 -0.01 -5.78
N GLY A 54 -17.27 0.56 -6.82
CA GLY A 54 -18.71 0.85 -6.84
C GLY A 54 -19.10 2.06 -5.97
N LEU A 55 -18.17 2.97 -5.70
CA LEU A 55 -18.38 4.19 -4.93
C LEU A 55 -18.49 5.41 -5.86
N GLU A 56 -19.39 6.33 -5.53
CA GLU A 56 -19.39 7.65 -6.17
C GLU A 56 -18.13 8.43 -5.79
N ASP A 57 -17.64 9.27 -6.71
CA ASP A 57 -16.50 10.13 -6.43
C ASP A 57 -16.86 11.11 -5.31
N SER A 58 -16.24 10.90 -4.15
CA SER A 58 -16.41 11.76 -2.99
C SER A 58 -15.04 12.13 -2.45
N ALA A 59 -14.87 13.41 -2.11
CA ALA A 59 -13.63 13.93 -1.54
C ALA A 59 -13.30 13.34 -0.15
N ALA A 60 -14.15 12.47 0.41
CA ALA A 60 -13.97 11.88 1.73
C ALA A 60 -12.85 10.83 1.78
N ILE A 61 -12.52 10.18 0.66
CA ILE A 61 -11.45 9.18 0.56
C ILE A 61 -10.40 9.66 -0.43
N ALA A 62 -9.39 10.38 0.08
CA ALA A 62 -8.35 11.00 -0.74
C ALA A 62 -6.94 10.48 -0.43
N ASP A 63 -6.74 9.81 0.71
CA ASP A 63 -5.43 9.28 1.07
C ASP A 63 -5.12 7.99 0.29
N ALA A 64 -3.89 7.92 -0.21
CA ALA A 64 -3.47 6.79 -1.03
C ALA A 64 -3.51 5.43 -0.30
N PRO A 65 -3.18 5.30 1.00
CA PRO A 65 -3.31 4.02 1.69
C PRO A 65 -4.73 3.44 1.67
N ASN A 66 -5.75 4.24 1.96
CA ASN A 66 -7.14 3.76 1.91
C ASN A 66 -7.61 3.47 0.47
N LEU A 67 -7.15 4.25 -0.51
CA LEU A 67 -7.42 3.97 -1.92
C LEU A 67 -6.77 2.65 -2.36
N ASN A 68 -5.53 2.37 -1.94
CA ASN A 68 -4.87 1.09 -2.23
C ASN A 68 -5.63 -0.09 -1.60
N ASN A 69 -6.09 0.06 -0.34
CA ASN A 69 -6.92 -0.96 0.30
C ASN A 69 -8.19 -1.25 -0.50
N LEU A 70 -8.89 -0.20 -0.97
CA LEU A 70 -10.10 -0.36 -1.80
C LEU A 70 -9.79 -1.11 -3.09
N ASP A 71 -8.72 -0.74 -3.80
CA ASP A 71 -8.31 -1.38 -5.05
C ASP A 71 -7.94 -2.85 -4.84
N ASP A 72 -7.09 -3.14 -3.85
CA ASP A 72 -6.65 -4.50 -3.52
C ASP A 72 -7.83 -5.41 -3.15
N TRP A 73 -8.74 -4.95 -2.29
CA TRP A 73 -9.91 -5.76 -1.91
C TRP A 73 -10.89 -5.96 -3.07
N THR A 74 -11.08 -4.94 -3.90
CA THR A 74 -11.92 -5.03 -5.10
C THR A 74 -11.35 -6.04 -6.08
N ALA A 75 -10.04 -5.96 -6.36
CA ALA A 75 -9.35 -6.87 -7.24
C ALA A 75 -9.35 -8.30 -6.70
N PHE A 76 -9.06 -8.48 -5.41
CA PHE A 76 -9.05 -9.78 -4.75
C PHE A 76 -10.43 -10.46 -4.79
N HIS A 77 -11.49 -9.73 -4.46
CA HIS A 77 -12.86 -10.26 -4.51
C HIS A 77 -13.23 -10.71 -5.94
N LYS A 78 -12.88 -9.91 -6.96
CA LYS A 78 -13.12 -10.26 -8.36
C LYS A 78 -12.40 -11.55 -8.75
N GLU A 79 -11.12 -11.69 -8.38
CA GLU A 79 -10.31 -12.87 -8.69
C GLU A 79 -10.92 -14.14 -8.08
N VAL A 80 -11.30 -14.09 -6.80
CA VAL A 80 -11.91 -15.21 -6.07
C VAL A 80 -13.25 -15.65 -6.67
N LEU A 81 -14.03 -14.73 -7.23
CA LEU A 81 -15.29 -15.08 -7.92
C LEU A 81 -15.10 -15.56 -9.36
N SER A 82 -13.96 -15.25 -9.97
CA SER A 82 -13.64 -15.70 -11.33
C SER A 82 -12.93 -17.06 -11.40
N SER A 83 -12.63 -17.66 -10.24
CA SER A 83 -11.98 -18.97 -10.08
C SER A 83 -12.96 -20.06 -9.68
#